data_AF-A0A1J4YQ25-F1
#
_entry.id   AF-A0A1J4YQ25-F1
#
_cell.length_a   1.000
_cell.length_b   1.000
_cell.length_c   1.000
_cell.angle_alpha   90.00
_cell.angle_beta   90.00
_cell.angle_gamma   90.00
#
_symmetry.space_group_name_H-M   'P 1'
#
loop_
_entity.id
_entity.type
_entity.pdbx_description
1 polymer ?
#
loop_
_entity_poly.entity_id
_entity_poly.type
_entity_poly.pdbx_seq_one_letter_code
_entity_poly.pdbx_strand_id
1 'polypeptide(L)' 'MQTVNHMVNEEIRIEGWNALVTRLGVAGATRFLLEYQSGKGNYTKERKHIFHQRTVRQIIKDI' A
#
# COMPACT_ATOMS: atom_id res chain seq x y z
N MET A 1 -25.57 2.73 0.18
CA MET A 1 -24.50 3.72 -0.06
C MET A 1 -23.63 3.75 1.18
N GLN A 2 -22.37 3.34 1.08
CA GLN A 2 -21.41 3.54 2.17
C GLN A 2 -20.83 4.95 2.02
N THR A 3 -21.07 5.80 3.01
CA THR A 3 -20.52 7.14 3.11
C THR A 3 -19.02 7.00 3.36
N VAL A 4 -18.18 7.38 2.40
CA VAL A 4 -16.73 7.45 2.62
C VAL A 4 -16.49 8.65 3.53
N ASN A 5 -16.14 8.39 4.79
CA ASN A 5 -15.66 9.43 5.69
C ASN A 5 -14.39 10.04 5.07
N HIS A 6 -14.49 11.27 4.60
CA HIS A 6 -13.39 11.94 3.92
C HIS A 6 -12.48 12.58 4.98
N MET A 7 -11.55 11.79 5.49
CA MET A 7 -10.47 12.29 6.33
C MET A 7 -9.38 12.92 5.48
N VAL A 8 -8.85 14.05 5.91
CA VAL A 8 -7.65 14.65 5.31
C VAL A 8 -6.46 13.74 5.57
N ASN A 9 -5.47 13.73 4.68
CA ASN A 9 -4.28 12.85 4.79
C ASN A 9 -3.60 12.91 6.17
N GLU A 10 -3.61 14.07 6.82
CA GLU A 10 -3.10 14.23 8.18
C GLU A 10 -3.91 13.45 9.22
N GLU A 11 -5.24 13.56 9.16
CA GLU A 11 -6.14 12.87 10.07
C GLU A 11 -6.04 11.34 9.88
N ILE A 12 -5.90 10.86 8.63
CA ILE A 12 -5.66 9.44 8.34
C ILE A 12 -4.36 8.96 9.00
N ARG A 13 -3.28 9.76 8.93
CA ARG A 13 -1.99 9.39 9.56
C ARG A 13 -2.11 9.33 11.08
N ILE A 14 -2.83 10.29 11.68
CA ILE A 14 -3.04 10.34 13.12
C ILE A 14 -3.85 9.13 13.58
N GLU A 15 -4.97 8.82 12.93
CA GLU A 15 -5.79 7.66 13.27
C GLU A 15 -5.05 6.34 13.05
N GLY A 16 -4.29 6.23 11.96
CA GLY A 16 -3.44 5.07 11.70
C GLY A 16 -2.39 4.86 12.79
N TRP A 17 -1.74 5.94 13.24
CA TRP A 17 -0.80 5.90 14.35
C TRP A 17 -1.48 5.47 15.65
N ASN A 18 -2.62 6.08 16.00
CA ASN A 18 -3.38 5.75 17.21
C ASN A 18 -3.80 4.28 17.24
N ALA A 19 -4.28 3.75 16.11
CA ALA A 19 -4.65 2.35 15.98
C ALA A 19 -3.45 1.41 16.20
N LEU A 20 -2.30 1.74 15.59
CA LEU A 20 -1.06 0.96 15.76
C LEU A 20 -0.57 0.98 17.21
N VAL A 21 -0.50 2.16 17.84
CA VAL A 21 -0.06 2.30 19.23
C VAL A 21 -0.98 1.57 20.19
N THR A 22 -2.31 1.67 19.98
CA THR A 22 -3.30 0.97 20.81
C THR A 22 -3.09 -0.54 20.75
N ARG A 23 -2.74 -1.08 19.58
CA ARG A 23 -2.62 -2.53 19.38
C ARG A 23 -1.25 -3.10 19.74
N LEU A 24 -0.18 -2.35 19.48
CA LEU A 24 1.22 -2.83 19.50
C LEU A 24 2.09 -2.15 20.56
N GLY A 25 1.57 -1.10 21.21
CA GLY A 25 2.36 -0.18 22.03
C GLY A 25 3.26 0.72 21.18
N VAL A 26 3.78 1.79 21.79
CA VAL A 26 4.61 2.79 21.10
C VAL A 26 5.84 2.17 20.44
N ALA A 27 6.55 1.29 21.14
CA ALA A 27 7.75 0.64 20.60
C ALA A 27 7.44 -0.27 19.40
N GLY A 28 6.36 -1.05 19.47
CA GLY A 28 5.93 -1.95 18.39
C GLY A 28 5.42 -1.19 17.17
N ALA A 29 4.62 -0.14 17.38
CA ALA A 29 4.13 0.74 16.32
C ALA A 29 5.28 1.45 15.58
N THR A 30 6.24 2.02 16.32
CA THR A 30 7.44 2.64 15.74
C THR A 30 8.26 1.63 14.95
N ARG A 31 8.49 0.43 15.50
CA ARG A 31 9.25 -0.61 14.81
C ARG A 31 8.57 -1.03 13.51
N PHE A 32 7.24 -1.22 13.52
CA PHE A 32 6.45 -1.55 12.34
C PHE A 32 6.59 -0.50 11.23
N LEU A 33 6.50 0.79 11.56
CA LEU A 33 6.68 1.87 10.58
C LEU A 33 8.10 1.94 10.01
N LEU A 34 9.10 1.60 10.82
CA LEU A 34 10.51 1.58 10.42
C LEU A 34 10.91 0.27 9.73
N GLU A 35 10.06 -0.76 9.78
CA GLU A 35 10.37 -2.07 9.22
C GLU A 35 10.29 -2.01 7.70
N TYR A 36 11.43 -1.72 7.08
CA TYR A 36 11.58 -1.93 5.65
C TYR A 36 11.69 -3.43 5.38
N GLN A 37 10.60 -4.04 4.92
CA GLN A 37 10.66 -5.38 4.37
C GLN A 37 11.07 -5.28 2.90
N SER A 38 12.16 -5.95 2.53
CA SER A 38 12.46 -6.18 1.11
C SER A 38 11.25 -6.88 0.50
N GLY A 39 10.62 -6.22 -0.47
CA GLY A 39 9.54 -6.82 -1.23
C GLY A 39 9.98 -8.17 -1.78
N LYS A 40 9.10 -9.17 -1.73
CA LYS A 40 9.31 -10.46 -2.37
C LYS A 40 8.59 -10.47 -3.70
N GLY A 41 9.18 -11.11 -4.70
CA GLY A 41 8.58 -11.25 -6.02
C GLY A 41 9.57 -10.94 -7.12
N ASN A 42 9.25 -11.40 -8.33
CA ASN A 42 10.01 -11.05 -9.51
C ASN A 42 9.10 -10.28 -10.44
N TYR A 43 9.00 -8.97 -10.20
CA TYR A 43 8.19 -8.05 -11.01
C TYR A 43 8.47 -8.22 -12.52
N THR A 44 9.71 -8.50 -12.90
CA THR A 44 10.07 -8.75 -14.30
C THR A 44 9.44 -10.02 -14.87
N LYS A 45 9.33 -11.10 -14.10
CA LYS A 45 8.63 -12.33 -14.52
C LYS A 45 7.11 -12.13 -14.46
N GLU A 46 6.60 -11.58 -13.37
CA GLU A 46 5.17 -11.41 -13.14
C GLU A 46 4.53 -10.47 -14.16
N ARG A 47 5.15 -9.33 -14.45
CA ARG A 47 4.61 -8.40 -15.46
C ARG A 47 4.53 -9.04 -16.86
N LYS A 48 5.46 -9.94 -17.20
CA LYS A 48 5.43 -10.64 -18.48
C LYS A 48 4.27 -11.63 -18.56
N HIS A 49 3.94 -12.28 -17.46
CA HIS A 49 2.79 -13.18 -17.36
C HIS A 49 1.47 -12.41 -17.44
N ILE A 50 1.32 -11.36 -16.63
CA ILE A 50 0.07 -10.57 -16.52
C ILE A 50 -0.22 -9.82 -17.83
N PHE A 51 0.79 -9.16 -18.39
CA PHE A 51 0.59 -8.27 -19.53
C PHE A 51 0.97 -8.88 -20.88
N HIS A 52 1.35 -10.17 -20.91
CA HIS A 52 1.70 -10.87 -22.16
C HIS A 52 2.67 -10.08 -23.07
N GLN A 53 3.65 -9.41 -22.46
CA GLN A 53 4.63 -8.54 -23.14
C GLN A 53 4.06 -7.31 -23.87
N ARG A 54 2.81 -6.93 -23.58
CA ARG A 54 2.21 -5.70 -24.09
C ARG A 54 3.02 -4.49 -23.63
N THR A 55 3.15 -3.53 -24.53
CA THR A 55 3.69 -2.21 -24.21
C THR A 55 2.70 -1.43 -23.33
N VAL A 56 3.22 -0.47 -22.56
CA VAL A 56 2.40 0.42 -21.73
C VAL A 56 1.30 1.10 -22.55
N ARG A 57 1.60 1.56 -23.77
CA ARG A 57 0.63 2.17 -24.69
C ARG A 57 -0.53 1.23 -25.06
N GLN A 58 -0.26 -0.07 -25.15
CA GLN A 58 -1.31 -1.06 -25.43
C GLN A 58 -2.16 -1.35 -24.20
N ILE A 59 -1.56 -1.35 -23.00
CA ILE A 59 -2.28 -1.61 -21.74
C ILE A 59 -3.27 -0.48 -21.43
N ILE A 60 -2.85 0.78 -21.61
CA ILE A 60 -3.69 1.96 -21.31
C ILE A 60 -4.97 2.01 -22.15
N LYS A 61 -5.00 1.37 -23.34
CA LYS A 61 -6.21 1.35 -24.17
C LYS A 61 -7.37 0.54 -23.57
N ASP A 62 -7.08 -0.31 -22.57
CA ASP A 62 -8.06 -1.21 -21.95
C ASP A 62 -8.55 -0.69 -20.59
N ILE A 63 -8.06 0.48 -20.14
CA ILE A 63 -8.45 1.18 -18.91
C ILE A 63 -9.31 2.38 -19.29
#